data_AF-A0A960D661-F1
#
_entry.id   AF-A0A960D661-F1
#
_cell.length_a   1.000
_cell.length_b   1.000
_cell.length_c   1.000
_cell.angle_alpha   90.00
_cell.angle_beta   90.00
_cell.angle_gamma   90.00
#
_symmetry.space_group_name_H-M   'P 1'
#
loop_
_entity.id
_entity.type
_entity.pdbx_description
1 polymer ?
#
loop_
_entity_poly.entity_id
_entity_poly.type
_entity_poly.pdbx_seq_one_letter_code
_entity_poly.pdbx_strand_id
1 'polypeptide(L)' 'MWRMRVVHATGYAYKSPVTASYNEARLTPRSDSRQNVILNRVETVPATRNYRYVDYWGTAVTAFDLHAPHTELEVT' A
#
# COMPACT_ATOMS: atom_id res chain seq x y z
N MET A 1 -24.63 14.48 -2.54
CA MET A 1 -23.39 13.98 -1.90
C MET A 1 -22.60 13.19 -2.92
N TRP A 2 -21.31 13.49 -3.12
CA TRP A 2 -20.49 12.81 -4.13
C TRP A 2 -19.69 11.67 -3.50
N ARG A 3 -19.49 10.60 -4.26
CA ARG A 3 -18.63 9.47 -3.90
C ARG A 3 -17.56 9.33 -4.96
N MET A 4 -16.34 9.06 -4.53
CA MET A 4 -15.19 8.93 -5.41
C MET A 4 -14.51 7.59 -5.15
N ARG A 5 -13.99 6.97 -6.21
CA ARG A 5 -13.05 5.86 -6.10
C ARG A 5 -11.69 6.38 -6.58
N VAL A 6 -10.70 6.34 -5.70
CA VAL A 6 -9.32 6.69 -6.02
C VAL A 6 -8.53 5.39 -6.14
N VAL A 7 -7.69 5.28 -7.16
CA VAL A 7 -6.77 4.15 -7.36
C VAL A 7 -5.38 4.73 -7.51
N HIS A 8 -4.43 4.16 -6.78
CA HIS A 8 -3.01 4.40 -6.93
C HIS A 8 -2.38 3.08 -7.34
N ALA A 9 -1.42 3.11 -8.27
CA ALA A 9 -0.68 1.93 -8.65
C ALA A 9 0.80 2.27 -8.69
N THR A 10 1.62 1.47 -7.99
CA THR A 10 3.08 1.54 -8.07
C THR A 10 3.60 0.18 -8.51
N GLY A 11 4.48 0.18 -9.51
CA GLY A 11 5.14 -1.02 -10.03
C GLY A 11 6.66 -0.90 -9.90
N TYR A 12 7.28 -1.97 -9.46
CA TYR A 12 8.72 -2.15 -9.43
C TYR A 12 9.11 -3.24 -10.42
N ALA A 13 10.12 -2.97 -11.25
CA ALA A 13 10.70 -3.95 -12.17
C ALA A 13 12.21 -4.00 -11.97
N TYR A 14 12.74 -5.19 -11.75
CA TYR A 14 14.15 -5.44 -11.47
C TYR A 14 14.81 -6.19 -12.63
N LYS A 15 16.07 -5.83 -12.95
CA LYS A 15 16.83 -6.48 -14.03
C LYS A 15 17.18 -7.95 -13.74
N SER A 16 17.14 -8.35 -12.48
CA SER A 16 17.41 -9.70 -11.98
C SER A 16 16.62 -9.92 -10.68
N PRO A 17 16.38 -11.18 -10.25
CA PRO A 17 15.63 -11.44 -9.03
C PRO A 17 16.27 -10.77 -7.80
N VAL A 18 15.49 -9.96 -7.08
CA VAL A 18 15.87 -9.44 -5.76
C VAL A 18 15.41 -10.39 -4.67
N THR A 19 16.12 -10.45 -3.55
CA THR A 19 15.82 -11.39 -2.45
C THR A 19 14.69 -10.92 -1.55
N ALA A 20 14.57 -9.61 -1.37
CA ALA A 20 13.53 -9.01 -0.55
C ALA A 20 13.18 -7.58 -0.99
N SER A 21 11.96 -7.14 -0.68
CA SER A 21 11.51 -5.76 -0.81
C SER A 21 10.74 -5.38 0.47
N TYR A 22 11.05 -4.22 1.02
CA TYR A 22 10.48 -3.70 2.27
C TYR A 22 9.76 -2.39 2.02
N ASN A 23 8.48 -2.29 2.37
CA ASN A 23 7.65 -1.18 1.92
C ASN A 23 6.66 -0.70 2.96
N GLU A 24 6.37 0.60 2.88
CA GLU A 24 5.31 1.26 3.64
C GLU A 24 4.50 2.17 2.73
N ALA A 25 3.21 1.89 2.59
CA ALA A 25 2.27 2.72 1.86
C ALA A 25 1.55 3.69 2.81
N ARG A 26 1.74 4.98 2.57
CA ARG A 26 1.03 6.11 3.21
C ARG A 26 -0.04 6.67 2.28
N LEU A 27 -0.91 5.78 1.79
CA LEU A 27 -1.91 6.09 0.75
C LEU A 27 -3.35 6.14 1.27
N THR A 28 -3.58 5.77 2.53
CA THR A 28 -4.92 5.78 3.14
C THR A 28 -5.38 7.22 3.37
N PRO A 29 -6.49 7.67 2.74
CA PRO A 29 -7.04 8.99 3.02
C PRO A 29 -7.49 9.09 4.49
N ARG A 30 -7.49 10.29 5.05
CA ARG A 30 -7.96 10.52 6.43
C ARG A 30 -9.46 10.74 6.46
N SER A 31 -10.19 10.06 7.34
CA SER A 31 -11.58 10.46 7.66
C SER A 31 -11.59 11.64 8.62
N ASP A 32 -12.38 12.67 8.34
CA ASP A 32 -12.60 13.82 9.23
C ASP A 32 -13.98 14.48 8.98
N SER A 33 -14.21 15.69 9.51
CA SER A 33 -15.50 16.39 9.39
C SER A 33 -15.88 16.74 7.94
N ARG A 34 -14.95 16.67 6.98
CA ARG A 34 -15.17 17.04 5.58
C ARG A 34 -15.19 15.85 4.63
N GLN A 35 -14.68 14.68 5.05
CA GLN A 35 -14.66 13.47 4.23
C GLN A 35 -14.76 12.18 5.06
N ASN A 36 -15.33 11.13 4.47
CA ASN A 36 -15.44 9.82 5.08
C ASN A 36 -14.85 8.74 4.16
N VAL A 37 -13.93 7.93 4.70
CA VAL A 37 -13.40 6.75 4.00
C VAL A 37 -14.31 5.56 4.25
N ILE A 38 -14.95 5.09 3.19
CA ILE A 38 -15.89 3.96 3.24
C ILE A 38 -15.14 2.63 3.17
N LEU A 39 -14.15 2.54 2.29
CA LEU A 39 -13.33 1.34 2.07
C LEU A 39 -11.92 1.75 1.66
N ASN A 40 -10.93 1.04 2.20
CA ASN A 40 -9.53 1.16 1.82
C ASN A 40 -8.88 -0.23 1.77
N ARG A 41 -8.22 -0.53 0.65
CA ARG A 41 -7.53 -1.78 0.40
C ARG A 41 -6.17 -1.47 -0.22
N VAL A 42 -5.14 -2.15 0.25
CA VAL A 42 -3.82 -2.19 -0.36
C VAL A 42 -3.55 -3.66 -0.67
N GLU A 43 -3.28 -3.94 -1.93
CA GLU A 43 -2.98 -5.25 -2.46
C GLU A 43 -1.59 -5.23 -3.10
N THR A 44 -0.96 -6.40 -3.11
CA THR A 44 0.36 -6.59 -3.67
C THR A 44 0.39 -7.80 -4.59
N VAL A 45 1.18 -7.73 -5.65
CA VAL A 45 1.47 -8.86 -6.54
C VAL A 45 2.98 -8.92 -6.74
N PRO A 46 3.68 -9.99 -6.29
CA PRO A 46 3.19 -11.13 -5.52
C PRO A 46 2.52 -10.76 -4.19
N ALA A 47 1.58 -11.59 -3.75
CA ALA A 47 0.82 -11.33 -2.52
C ALA A 47 1.72 -11.38 -1.28
N THR A 48 1.65 -10.32 -0.49
CA THR A 48 2.38 -10.19 0.79
C THR A 48 1.42 -10.09 1.96
N ARG A 49 1.91 -10.40 3.15
CA ARG A 49 1.17 -10.09 4.38
C ARG A 49 1.33 -8.60 4.68
N ASN A 50 0.22 -7.94 4.98
CA ASN A 50 0.24 -6.55 5.39
C ASN A 50 0.05 -6.38 6.90
N TYR A 51 0.61 -5.30 7.42
CA TYR A 51 0.43 -4.83 8.78
C TYR A 51 0.05 -3.35 8.73
N ARG A 52 -0.89 -2.93 9.59
CA ARG A 52 -1.38 -1.55 9.62
C ARG A 52 -1.10 -0.92 10.96
N TYR A 53 -0.62 0.32 10.93
CA TYR A 53 -0.38 1.12 12.11
C TYR A 53 -0.61 2.61 11.83
N VAL A 54 -0.66 3.42 12.87
CA VAL A 54 -0.70 4.88 12.76
C VAL A 54 0.67 5.40 13.16
N ASP A 55 1.33 6.12 12.26
CA ASP A 55 2.63 6.72 12.56
C ASP A 55 2.49 7.98 13.44
N TYR A 56 3.63 8.56 13.83
CA TYR A 56 3.64 9.68 14.77
C TYR A 56 2.99 10.97 14.24
N TRP A 57 2.79 11.08 12.93
CA TRP A 57 2.06 12.18 12.29
C TRP A 57 0.55 11.92 12.20
N GLY A 58 0.08 10.76 12.65
CA GLY A 58 -1.32 10.36 12.53
C GLY A 58 -1.67 9.75 11.16
N THR A 59 -0.68 9.37 10.35
CA THR A 59 -0.92 8.76 9.04
C THR A 59 -1.24 7.28 9.21
N ALA A 60 -2.29 6.78 8.57
CA ALA A 60 -2.58 5.35 8.52
C ALA A 60 -1.66 4.66 7.49
N VAL A 61 -0.64 3.98 7.99
CA VAL A 61 0.40 3.30 7.22
C VAL A 61 0.04 1.83 7.02
N THR A 62 0.25 1.33 5.80
CA THR A 62 0.25 -0.11 5.51
C THR A 62 1.67 -0.56 5.21
N ALA A 63 2.28 -1.31 6.12
CA ALA A 63 3.57 -1.95 5.93
C ALA A 63 3.40 -3.34 5.32
N PHE A 64 4.30 -3.72 4.43
CA PHE A 64 4.34 -5.04 3.81
C PHE A 64 5.72 -5.33 3.25
N ASP A 65 6.11 -6.59 3.35
CA ASP A 65 7.41 -7.06 2.89
C ASP A 65 7.24 -8.31 2.01
N LEU A 66 8.05 -8.40 0.95
CA LEU A 66 8.13 -9.57 0.09
C LEU A 66 9.49 -10.24 0.29
N HIS A 67 9.51 -11.42 0.92
CA HIS A 67 10.72 -12.19 1.22
C HIS A 67 10.85 -13.44 0.33
N ALA A 68 10.68 -13.27 -0.97
CA ALA A 68 10.88 -14.31 -1.96
C ALA A 68 11.55 -13.70 -3.20
N PRO A 69 12.41 -14.45 -3.91
CA PRO A 69 12.97 -13.99 -5.18
C PRO A 69 11.90 -13.51 -6.14
N HIS A 70 11.99 -12.26 -6.57
CA HIS A 70 11.05 -11.66 -7.53
C HIS A 70 11.75 -10.68 -8.46
N THR A 71 11.24 -10.56 -9.68
CA THR A 71 11.66 -9.55 -10.66
C THR A 71 10.68 -8.40 -10.76
N GLU A 72 9.50 -8.52 -10.15
CA GLU A 72 8.46 -7.52 -10.16
C GLU A 72 7.72 -7.46 -8.82
N LEU A 73 7.19 -6.27 -8.51
CA LEU A 73 6.25 -6.05 -7.41
C LEU A 73 5.27 -4.97 -7.84
N GLU A 74 3.98 -5.27 -7.84
CA GLU A 74 2.90 -4.32 -8.03
C GLU A 74 2.20 -4.04 -6.69
N VAL A 75 1.81 -2.79 -6.48
CA VAL A 75 1.10 -2.31 -5.29
C VAL A 75 -0.09 -1.46 -5.73
N THR A 76 -1.31 -1.83 -5.31
CA THR A 76 -2.56 -1.12 -5.67
C THR A 76 -3.49 -0.89 -4.49
#